data_AF-A0AA37ENE6-F1
#
_entry.id   AF-A0AA37ENE6-F1
#
_cell.length_a   1.000
_cell.length_b   1.000
_cell.length_c   1.000
_cell.angle_alpha   90.00
_cell.angle_beta   90.00
_cell.angle_gamma   90.00
#
_symmetry.space_group_name_H-M   'P 1'
#
loop_
_entity.id
_entity.type
_entity.pdbx_description
1 polymer ?
#
loop_
_entity_poly.entity_id
_entity_poly.type
_entity_poly.pdbx_seq_one_letter_code
_entity_poly.pdbx_strand_id
1 'polypeptide(L)'
;MKLTVRQIDTAKPKEKPYKLSDGGGLYLEVTTNGSRYWRLKYRYAGKEKRLAFGVYPEVSLAQAREKRDAAKKLLSAGSDPGEVKKAEKIAQKLNYENTFEAIAREWHQLRADRWSLRYRDEIIDTFEKDIFPYIGKRPIAEIKPMELLETLRRMEKRGALEKMRKVRQRCGEVFRHAIVTGRAEYNPAPDLATALATPKKTHFPFLTAEELPHFLRDLAGYTGSVITKTATQIIMLTGVRTQELRFARWEDINFEKRLWEIPAEVMKMKRPHIVPMSDQVVELFESLKPITGLYPLVFVGRNDRMKPISKESVNQVIELLGYKGRLTGHGFRHTMSTILHEEGFNSAWIESPRII
;
A
#
# COMPACT_ATOMS: atom_id res chain seq x y z
N MET A 1 -53.45 32.90 -6.52
CA MET A 1 -53.36 33.53 -5.20
C MET A 1 -52.10 33.03 -4.52
N LYS A 2 -51.30 33.90 -3.88
CA LYS A 2 -50.10 33.51 -3.13
C LYS A 2 -50.51 33.06 -1.73
N LEU A 3 -49.85 32.04 -1.18
CA LEU A 3 -50.09 31.61 0.20
C LEU A 3 -49.45 32.57 1.20
N THR A 4 -50.08 32.64 2.38
CA THR A 4 -49.51 33.27 3.58
C THR A 4 -49.20 32.21 4.63
N VAL A 5 -48.27 32.52 5.54
CA VAL A 5 -47.90 31.62 6.65
C VAL A 5 -49.13 31.26 7.51
N ARG A 6 -49.99 32.25 7.78
CA ARG A 6 -51.25 32.04 8.52
C ARG A 6 -52.17 31.04 7.84
N GLN A 7 -52.28 31.05 6.50
CA GLN A 7 -53.09 30.08 5.75
C GLN A 7 -52.51 28.66 5.81
N ILE A 8 -51.19 28.54 5.95
CA ILE A 8 -50.49 27.26 6.07
C ILE A 8 -50.68 26.68 7.47
N ASP A 9 -50.59 27.52 8.50
CA ASP A 9 -50.72 27.11 9.91
C ASP A 9 -52.15 26.70 10.27
N THR A 10 -53.16 27.34 9.68
CA THR A 10 -54.57 26.98 9.90
C THR A 10 -55.06 25.83 9.04
N ALA A 11 -54.23 25.30 8.13
CA ALA A 11 -54.58 24.20 7.23
C ALA A 11 -54.68 22.87 7.99
N LYS A 12 -55.92 22.43 8.26
CA LYS A 12 -56.20 21.15 8.93
C LYS A 12 -56.21 19.96 7.95
N PRO A 13 -55.86 18.74 8.41
CA PRO A 13 -56.03 17.53 7.62
C PRO A 13 -57.51 17.32 7.25
N LYS A 14 -57.75 16.68 6.12
CA LYS A 14 -59.09 16.28 5.65
C LYS A 14 -59.09 14.78 5.32
N GLU A 15 -60.26 14.23 5.01
CA GLU A 15 -60.42 12.81 4.61
C GLU A 15 -59.62 12.45 3.34
N LYS A 16 -59.31 13.42 2.49
CA LYS A 16 -58.49 13.24 1.29
C LYS A 16 -57.39 14.31 1.22
N PRO A 17 -56.18 13.97 0.70
CA PRO A 17 -55.13 14.95 0.50
C PRO A 17 -55.60 16.09 -0.41
N TYR A 18 -55.27 17.33 -0.05
CA TYR A 18 -55.64 18.51 -0.82
C TYR A 18 -54.45 19.46 -0.99
N LYS A 19 -54.60 20.39 -1.93
CA LYS A 19 -53.53 21.29 -2.37
C LYS A 19 -53.87 22.74 -2.07
N LEU A 20 -52.93 23.46 -1.49
CA LEU A 20 -52.97 24.90 -1.33
C LEU A 20 -51.95 25.50 -2.30
N SER A 21 -52.41 26.22 -3.32
CA SER A 21 -51.53 26.75 -4.37
C SER A 21 -50.85 28.05 -3.94
N ASP A 22 -49.53 28.15 -4.11
CA ASP A 22 -48.75 29.39 -3.93
C ASP A 22 -48.47 30.12 -5.26
N GLY A 23 -48.68 29.44 -6.40
CA GLY A 23 -48.49 29.99 -7.72
C GLY A 23 -47.18 29.58 -8.39
N GLY A 24 -47.12 29.74 -9.71
CA GLY A 24 -45.98 29.29 -10.51
C GLY A 24 -45.75 27.77 -10.46
N GLY A 25 -46.82 26.99 -10.21
CA GLY A 25 -46.77 25.54 -10.04
C GLY A 25 -46.41 25.06 -8.63
N LEU A 26 -45.98 25.95 -7.72
CA LEU A 26 -45.71 25.61 -6.32
C LEU A 26 -47.03 25.50 -5.54
N TYR A 27 -47.15 24.45 -4.74
CA TYR A 27 -48.26 24.22 -3.85
C TYR A 27 -47.82 23.46 -2.58
N LEU A 28 -48.58 23.64 -1.50
CA LEU A 28 -48.51 22.82 -0.31
C LEU A 28 -49.53 21.69 -0.41
N GLU A 29 -49.08 20.45 -0.29
CA GLU A 29 -49.94 19.27 -0.22
C GLU A 29 -50.14 18.88 1.24
N VAL A 30 -51.38 18.97 1.72
CA VAL A 30 -51.75 18.57 3.09
C VAL A 30 -52.30 17.15 3.02
N THR A 31 -51.62 16.20 3.65
CA THR A 31 -52.02 14.80 3.70
C THR A 31 -53.01 14.53 4.84
N THR A 32 -53.69 13.39 4.80
CA THR A 32 -54.70 12.99 5.78
C THR A 32 -54.14 12.83 7.20
N ASN A 33 -52.86 12.47 7.31
CA ASN A 33 -52.12 12.39 8.58
C ASN A 33 -51.58 13.76 9.07
N GLY A 34 -51.87 14.86 8.37
CA GLY A 34 -51.45 16.21 8.73
C GLY A 34 -50.03 16.62 8.34
N SER A 35 -49.26 15.75 7.68
CA SER A 35 -48.00 16.18 7.06
C SER A 35 -48.26 17.17 5.91
N ARG A 36 -47.36 18.15 5.77
CA ARG A 36 -47.51 19.27 4.84
C ARG A 36 -46.29 19.33 3.92
N TYR A 37 -46.46 18.93 2.66
CA TYR A 37 -45.36 18.80 1.70
C TYR A 37 -45.32 19.94 0.70
N TRP A 38 -44.16 20.56 0.53
CA TRP A 38 -43.92 21.48 -0.57
C TRP A 38 -43.67 20.73 -1.86
N ARG A 39 -44.48 21.02 -2.89
CA ARG A 39 -44.36 20.39 -4.21
C ARG A 39 -44.47 21.41 -5.33
N LEU A 40 -43.71 21.18 -6.39
CA LEU A 40 -43.78 21.91 -7.65
C LEU A 40 -44.36 21.00 -8.73
N LYS A 41 -45.46 21.45 -9.33
CA LYS A 41 -46.02 20.89 -10.55
C LYS A 41 -45.39 21.60 -11.75
N TYR A 42 -44.78 20.87 -12.68
CA TYR A 42 -44.15 21.43 -13.88
C TYR A 42 -44.34 20.51 -15.09
N ARG A 43 -43.97 20.98 -16.28
CA ARG A 43 -43.91 20.17 -17.50
C ARG A 43 -42.50 20.18 -18.07
N TYR A 44 -42.06 19.04 -18.56
CA TYR A 44 -40.79 18.88 -19.27
C TYR A 44 -40.99 17.90 -20.43
N ALA A 45 -40.53 18.26 -21.63
CA ALA A 45 -40.72 17.47 -22.85
C ALA A 45 -42.16 16.98 -23.06
N GLY A 46 -43.14 17.88 -22.88
CA GLY A 46 -44.57 17.58 -23.04
C GLY A 46 -45.22 16.77 -21.91
N LYS A 47 -44.45 16.24 -20.94
CA LYS A 47 -44.96 15.43 -19.83
C LYS A 47 -45.08 16.25 -18.55
N GLU A 48 -46.18 16.06 -17.82
CA GLU A 48 -46.38 16.65 -16.50
C GLU A 48 -45.60 15.86 -15.44
N LYS A 49 -44.79 16.57 -14.64
CA LYS A 49 -43.97 16.01 -13.57
C LYS A 49 -44.20 16.77 -12.26
N ARG A 50 -43.80 16.15 -11.14
CA ARG A 50 -43.89 16.71 -9.79
C ARG A 50 -42.53 16.62 -9.10
N LEU A 51 -42.12 17.71 -8.45
CA LEU A 51 -40.89 17.78 -7.67
C LEU A 51 -41.21 18.10 -6.21
N ALA A 52 -40.61 17.37 -5.26
CA ALA A 52 -40.76 17.64 -3.84
C ALA A 52 -39.64 18.55 -3.32
N PHE A 53 -39.98 19.55 -2.51
CA PHE A 53 -39.03 20.51 -1.92
C PHE A 53 -38.80 20.35 -0.42
N GLY A 54 -39.57 19.49 0.25
CA GLY A 54 -39.45 19.17 1.67
C GLY A 54 -40.79 19.25 2.39
N VAL A 55 -40.76 19.17 3.71
CA VAL A 55 -41.93 19.20 4.60
C VAL A 55 -41.94 20.51 5.37
N TYR A 56 -43.11 21.10 5.59
CA TYR A 56 -43.28 22.23 6.51
C TYR A 56 -43.43 21.72 7.95
N PRO A 57 -42.78 22.33 8.96
CA PRO A 57 -42.07 23.60 8.92
C PRO A 57 -40.56 23.54 8.62
N GLU A 58 -39.95 22.36 8.46
CA GLU A 58 -38.51 22.22 8.16
C GLU A 58 -38.07 23.04 6.94
N VAL A 59 -38.94 23.13 5.93
CA VAL A 59 -38.81 24.03 4.80
C VAL A 59 -39.87 25.12 4.91
N SER A 60 -39.42 26.35 5.10
CA SER A 60 -40.29 27.52 5.20
C SER A 60 -40.92 27.87 3.85
N LEU A 61 -41.99 28.67 3.86
CA LEU A 61 -42.59 29.18 2.62
C LEU A 61 -41.58 29.97 1.77
N ALA A 62 -40.68 30.73 2.40
CA ALA A 62 -39.63 31.48 1.70
C ALA A 62 -38.65 30.52 0.99
N GLN A 63 -38.13 29.51 1.71
CA GLN A 63 -37.24 28.50 1.14
C GLN A 63 -37.92 27.68 0.03
N ALA A 64 -39.23 27.40 0.16
CA ALA A 64 -39.99 26.72 -0.89
C ALA A 64 -40.12 27.56 -2.17
N ARG A 65 -40.23 28.89 -2.05
CA ARG A 65 -40.24 29.83 -3.18
C ARG A 65 -38.86 29.94 -3.84
N GLU A 66 -37.78 30.02 -3.06
CA GLU A 66 -36.41 29.99 -3.59
C GLU A 66 -36.13 28.70 -4.38
N LYS A 67 -36.49 27.54 -3.81
CA LYS A 67 -36.36 26.24 -4.49
C LYS A 67 -37.20 26.16 -5.78
N ARG A 68 -38.40 26.76 -5.80
CA ARG A 68 -39.22 26.88 -7.02
C ARG A 68 -38.47 27.68 -8.08
N ASP A 69 -37.92 28.84 -7.72
CA ASP A 69 -37.27 29.74 -8.67
C ASP A 69 -35.98 29.11 -9.24
N ALA A 70 -35.20 28.42 -8.41
CA ALA A 70 -34.06 27.61 -8.86
C ALA A 70 -34.47 26.50 -9.83
N ALA A 71 -35.53 25.73 -9.52
CA ALA A 71 -36.03 24.69 -10.41
C ALA A 71 -36.55 25.24 -11.74
N LYS A 72 -37.19 26.43 -11.72
CA LYS A 72 -37.61 27.10 -12.95
C LYS A 72 -36.44 27.58 -13.80
N LYS A 73 -35.35 28.04 -13.18
CA LYS A 73 -34.13 28.42 -13.88
C LYS A 73 -33.53 27.22 -14.64
N LEU A 74 -33.51 26.04 -14.01
CA LEU A 74 -33.08 24.79 -14.67
C LEU A 74 -34.00 24.43 -15.85
N LEU A 75 -35.32 24.56 -15.69
CA LEU A 75 -36.27 24.34 -16.79
C LEU A 75 -36.07 25.30 -17.95
N SER A 76 -35.82 26.58 -17.69
CA SER A 76 -35.53 27.56 -18.74
C SER A 76 -34.21 27.28 -19.46
N ALA A 77 -33.26 26.61 -18.80
CA ALA A 77 -32.00 26.17 -19.40
C ALA A 77 -32.13 24.82 -20.13
N GLY A 78 -33.34 24.24 -20.25
CA GLY A 78 -33.58 22.99 -20.97
C GLY A 78 -33.33 21.71 -20.15
N SER A 79 -33.04 21.82 -18.85
CA SER A 79 -32.78 20.69 -17.96
C SER A 79 -34.01 20.31 -17.13
N ASP A 80 -34.19 19.01 -16.87
CA ASP A 80 -35.23 18.51 -15.97
C ASP A 80 -34.77 18.60 -14.49
N PRO A 81 -35.37 19.44 -13.64
CA PRO A 81 -34.98 19.58 -12.24
C PRO A 81 -35.13 18.29 -11.42
N GLY A 82 -36.06 17.41 -11.81
CA GLY A 82 -36.25 16.11 -11.17
C GLY A 82 -35.09 15.15 -11.45
N GLU A 83 -34.62 15.11 -12.70
CA GLU A 83 -33.45 14.30 -13.07
C GLU A 83 -32.16 14.86 -12.48
N VAL A 84 -31.98 16.19 -12.45
CA VAL A 84 -30.83 16.83 -11.79
C VAL A 84 -30.77 16.45 -10.31
N LYS A 85 -31.90 16.57 -9.59
CA LYS A 85 -31.98 16.19 -8.17
C LYS A 85 -31.73 14.69 -7.94
N LYS A 86 -32.17 13.84 -8.88
CA LYS A 86 -31.93 12.39 -8.82
C LYS A 86 -30.46 12.07 -9.07
N ALA A 87 -29.83 12.70 -10.05
CA ALA A 87 -28.41 12.57 -10.36
C ALA A 87 -27.54 13.02 -9.18
N GLU A 88 -27.86 14.17 -8.54
CA GLU A 88 -27.19 14.63 -7.32
C GLU A 88 -27.29 13.61 -6.19
N LYS A 89 -28.47 13.03 -5.96
CA LYS A 89 -28.66 12.00 -4.91
C LYS A 89 -27.87 10.72 -5.20
N ILE A 90 -27.83 10.29 -6.45
CA ILE A 90 -27.04 9.12 -6.88
C ILE A 90 -25.54 9.41 -6.72
N ALA A 91 -25.08 10.59 -7.15
CA ALA A 91 -23.69 11.02 -6.99
C ALA A 91 -23.28 11.07 -5.51
N GLN A 92 -24.15 11.62 -4.64
CA GLN A 92 -23.91 11.60 -3.19
C GLN A 92 -23.78 10.18 -2.65
N LYS A 93 -24.70 9.28 -3.03
CA LYS A 93 -24.64 7.88 -2.60
C LYS A 93 -23.36 7.17 -3.07
N LEU A 94 -23.01 7.35 -4.34
CA LEU A 94 -21.78 6.82 -4.91
C LEU A 94 -20.53 7.41 -4.24
N ASN A 95 -20.55 8.68 -3.84
CA ASN A 95 -19.44 9.30 -3.09
C ASN A 95 -19.27 8.67 -1.70
N TYR A 96 -20.36 8.33 -1.01
CA TYR A 96 -20.30 7.61 0.26
C TYR A 96 -19.81 6.16 0.12
N GLU A 97 -20.06 5.52 -1.02
CA GLU A 97 -19.61 4.14 -1.29
C GLU A 97 -18.17 4.10 -1.83
N ASN A 98 -17.77 5.06 -2.67
CA ASN A 98 -16.46 5.14 -3.32
C ASN A 98 -15.45 5.98 -2.53
N THR A 99 -15.32 5.69 -1.24
CA THR A 99 -14.29 6.30 -0.39
C THR A 99 -12.90 5.77 -0.73
N PHE A 100 -11.85 6.53 -0.42
CA PHE A 100 -10.47 6.07 -0.67
C PHE A 100 -10.17 4.73 0.00
N GLU A 101 -10.65 4.53 1.24
CA GLU A 101 -10.48 3.27 1.95
C GLU A 101 -11.17 2.10 1.25
N ALA A 102 -12.43 2.27 0.82
CA ALA A 102 -13.16 1.23 0.12
C ALA A 102 -12.42 0.81 -1.16
N ILE A 103 -11.98 1.78 -1.96
CA ILE A 103 -11.25 1.52 -3.21
C ILE A 103 -9.86 0.94 -2.94
N ALA A 104 -9.17 1.37 -1.87
CA ALA A 104 -7.88 0.81 -1.50
C ALA A 104 -8.00 -0.67 -1.07
N ARG A 105 -9.07 -1.04 -0.35
CA ARG A 105 -9.32 -2.44 0.03
C ARG A 105 -9.68 -3.30 -1.18
N GLU A 106 -10.51 -2.80 -2.09
CA GLU A 106 -10.80 -3.47 -3.38
C GLU A 106 -9.52 -3.70 -4.19
N TRP A 107 -8.72 -2.65 -4.38
CA TRP A 107 -7.43 -2.72 -5.07
C TRP A 107 -6.45 -3.71 -4.41
N HIS A 108 -6.39 -3.71 -3.08
CA HIS A 108 -5.51 -4.59 -2.31
C HIS A 108 -5.89 -6.06 -2.49
N GLN A 109 -7.18 -6.39 -2.44
CA GLN A 109 -7.69 -7.75 -2.68
C GLN A 109 -7.33 -8.24 -4.08
N LEU A 110 -7.53 -7.42 -5.11
CA LEU A 110 -7.21 -7.77 -6.51
C LEU A 110 -5.72 -8.02 -6.76
N ARG A 111 -4.83 -7.43 -5.94
CA ARG A 111 -3.38 -7.59 -6.05
C ARG A 111 -2.78 -8.56 -5.03
N ALA A 112 -3.56 -9.01 -4.06
CA ALA A 112 -3.09 -9.81 -2.93
C ALA A 112 -2.30 -11.05 -3.37
N ASP A 113 -2.77 -11.76 -4.41
CA ASP A 113 -2.15 -12.99 -4.90
C ASP A 113 -0.77 -12.78 -5.56
N ARG A 114 -0.44 -11.54 -5.93
CA ARG A 114 0.86 -11.19 -6.52
C ARG A 114 1.94 -10.95 -5.46
N TRP A 115 1.55 -10.83 -4.19
CA TRP A 115 2.44 -10.52 -3.09
C TRP A 115 2.53 -11.69 -2.12
N SER A 116 3.65 -11.79 -1.40
CA SER A 116 3.71 -12.69 -0.25
C SER A 116 2.73 -12.21 0.83
N LEU A 117 2.18 -13.15 1.60
CA LEU A 117 1.20 -12.86 2.67
C LEU A 117 1.69 -11.73 3.58
N ARG A 118 2.93 -11.82 4.06
CA ARG A 118 3.55 -10.78 4.90
C ARG A 118 3.56 -9.39 4.23
N TYR A 119 3.91 -9.33 2.94
CA TYR A 119 4.03 -8.05 2.25
C TYR A 119 2.65 -7.44 1.96
N ARG A 120 1.66 -8.28 1.62
CA ARG A 120 0.25 -7.91 1.53
C ARG A 120 -0.21 -7.28 2.85
N ASP A 121 0.04 -7.92 3.98
CA ASP A 121 -0.45 -7.46 5.28
C ASP A 121 0.26 -6.16 5.72
N GLU A 122 1.57 -6.03 5.44
CA GLU A 122 2.33 -4.79 5.69
C GLU A 122 1.76 -3.58 4.93
N ILE A 123 1.28 -3.78 3.69
CA ILE A 123 0.69 -2.71 2.88
C ILE A 123 -0.59 -2.20 3.53
N ILE A 124 -1.53 -3.09 3.87
CA ILE A 124 -2.82 -2.66 4.42
C ILE A 124 -2.67 -2.09 5.83
N ASP A 125 -1.82 -2.68 6.68
CA ASP A 125 -1.50 -2.16 8.02
C ASP A 125 -0.93 -0.73 7.93
N THR A 126 -0.08 -0.48 6.95
CA THR A 126 0.45 0.86 6.70
C THR A 126 -0.66 1.83 6.28
N PHE A 127 -1.60 1.41 5.44
CA PHE A 127 -2.73 2.26 5.05
C PHE A 127 -3.65 2.56 6.23
N GLU A 128 -3.96 1.57 7.06
CA GLU A 128 -4.80 1.71 8.26
C GLU A 128 -4.20 2.66 9.29
N LYS A 129 -2.87 2.66 9.46
CA LYS A 129 -2.18 3.52 10.41
C LYS A 129 -1.88 4.91 9.87
N ASP A 130 -1.47 5.00 8.61
CA ASP A 130 -0.82 6.20 8.08
C ASP A 130 -1.68 6.97 7.06
N ILE A 131 -2.75 6.38 6.49
CA ILE A 131 -3.53 6.96 5.40
C ILE A 131 -5.02 7.07 5.71
N PHE A 132 -5.68 5.95 6.04
CA PHE A 132 -7.13 5.90 6.28
C PHE A 132 -7.63 6.84 7.38
N PRO A 133 -6.89 7.08 8.49
CA PRO A 133 -7.34 8.03 9.51
C PRO A 133 -7.54 9.46 9.00
N TYR A 134 -6.91 9.83 7.88
CA TYR A 134 -6.89 11.19 7.36
C TYR A 134 -7.74 11.37 6.11
N ILE A 135 -7.62 10.46 5.15
CA ILE A 135 -8.33 10.56 3.86
C ILE A 135 -9.21 9.34 3.54
N GLY A 136 -9.22 8.31 4.40
CA GLY A 136 -9.88 7.03 4.12
C GLY A 136 -11.37 7.17 3.82
N LYS A 137 -12.08 7.98 4.61
CA LYS A 137 -13.52 8.24 4.47
C LYS A 137 -13.88 9.26 3.39
N ARG A 138 -12.90 9.93 2.79
CA ARG A 138 -13.15 10.94 1.75
C ARG A 138 -13.50 10.22 0.44
N PRO A 139 -14.51 10.68 -0.32
CA PRO A 139 -14.77 10.18 -1.67
C PRO A 139 -13.51 10.36 -2.53
N ILE A 140 -13.07 9.29 -3.22
CA ILE A 140 -11.78 9.31 -3.92
C ILE A 140 -11.70 10.40 -5.00
N ALA A 141 -12.83 10.69 -5.66
CA ALA A 141 -12.94 11.74 -6.67
C ALA A 141 -12.78 13.17 -6.10
N GLU A 142 -13.03 13.36 -4.80
CA GLU A 142 -12.98 14.68 -4.14
C GLU A 142 -11.65 14.95 -3.44
N ILE A 143 -10.74 13.97 -3.38
CA ILE A 143 -9.46 14.13 -2.68
C ILE A 143 -8.56 15.04 -3.49
N LYS A 144 -8.25 16.20 -2.91
CA LYS A 144 -7.34 17.17 -3.53
C LYS A 144 -5.87 16.78 -3.34
N PRO A 145 -4.96 17.22 -4.22
CA PRO A 145 -3.52 16.98 -4.07
C PRO A 145 -2.96 17.39 -2.71
N MET A 146 -3.41 18.53 -2.18
CA MET A 146 -2.98 19.05 -0.88
C MET A 146 -3.37 18.13 0.28
N GLU A 147 -4.55 17.52 0.25
CA GLU A 147 -5.00 16.59 1.29
C GLU A 147 -4.11 15.32 1.34
N LEU A 148 -3.77 14.78 0.16
CA LEU A 148 -2.85 13.65 0.06
C LEU A 148 -1.43 14.04 0.49
N LEU A 149 -0.96 15.23 0.09
CA LEU A 149 0.36 15.74 0.48
C LEU A 149 0.49 15.91 1.99
N GLU A 150 -0.48 16.54 2.64
CA GLU A 150 -0.51 16.72 4.09
C GLU A 150 -0.48 15.39 4.83
N THR A 151 -1.20 14.39 4.30
CA THR A 151 -1.20 13.03 4.84
C THR A 151 0.21 12.41 4.76
N LEU A 152 0.86 12.50 3.60
CA LEU A 152 2.22 11.97 3.40
C LEU A 152 3.28 12.72 4.23
N ARG A 153 3.14 14.04 4.40
CA ARG A 153 4.03 14.86 5.24
C ARG A 153 4.03 14.45 6.71
N ARG A 154 2.96 13.80 7.21
CA ARG A 154 2.97 13.23 8.57
C ARG A 154 3.94 12.05 8.68
N MET A 155 4.12 11.28 7.62
CA MET A 155 5.14 10.22 7.55
C MET A 155 6.54 10.82 7.46
N GLU A 156 6.70 11.88 6.67
CA GLU A 156 7.94 12.64 6.53
C GLU A 156 8.43 13.18 7.88
N LYS A 157 7.55 13.83 8.64
CA LYS A 157 7.86 14.38 9.98
C LYS A 157 8.31 13.33 10.99
N ARG A 158 7.93 12.06 10.80
CA ARG A 158 8.38 10.93 11.63
C ARG A 158 9.73 10.34 11.17
N GLY A 159 10.33 10.87 10.10
CA GLY A 159 11.59 10.38 9.53
C GLY A 159 11.45 9.13 8.66
N ALA A 160 10.22 8.66 8.38
CA ALA A 160 9.96 7.41 7.66
C ALA A 160 9.98 7.59 6.13
N LEU A 161 11.02 8.20 5.57
CA LEU A 161 11.07 8.66 4.17
C LEU A 161 10.91 7.52 3.15
N GLU A 162 11.60 6.38 3.35
CA GLU A 162 11.48 5.22 2.46
C GLU A 162 10.07 4.60 2.50
N LYS A 163 9.48 4.51 3.70
CA LYS A 163 8.10 4.03 3.86
C LYS A 163 7.13 4.98 3.17
N MET A 164 7.27 6.28 3.40
CA MET A 164 6.46 7.33 2.76
C MET A 164 6.52 7.24 1.23
N ARG A 165 7.73 7.09 0.65
CA ARG A 165 7.91 6.95 -0.80
C ARG A 165 7.11 5.78 -1.35
N LYS A 166 7.18 4.61 -0.70
CA LYS A 166 6.42 3.41 -1.08
C LYS A 166 4.91 3.63 -0.94
N VAL A 167 4.48 4.25 0.16
CA VAL A 167 3.06 4.54 0.41
C VAL A 167 2.50 5.48 -0.65
N ARG A 168 3.21 6.56 -1.00
CA ARG A 168 2.83 7.45 -2.11
C ARG A 168 2.62 6.67 -3.40
N GLN A 169 3.54 5.78 -3.75
CA GLN A 169 3.42 4.93 -4.94
C GLN A 169 2.16 4.05 -4.89
N ARG A 170 1.86 3.45 -3.72
CA ARG A 170 0.65 2.64 -3.54
C ARG A 170 -0.62 3.49 -3.59
N CYS A 171 -0.65 4.67 -3.00
CA CYS A 171 -1.78 5.61 -3.18
C CYS A 171 -2.00 5.90 -4.67
N GLY A 172 -0.92 6.11 -5.43
CA GLY A 172 -1.01 6.28 -6.89
C GLY A 172 -1.48 5.03 -7.65
N GLU A 173 -1.29 3.83 -7.11
CA GLU A 173 -1.89 2.61 -7.66
C GLU A 173 -3.40 2.54 -7.37
N VAL A 174 -3.84 2.95 -6.18
CA VAL A 174 -5.26 3.04 -5.81
C VAL A 174 -5.98 4.07 -6.67
N PHE A 175 -5.42 5.27 -6.86
CA PHE A 175 -6.00 6.28 -7.76
C PHE A 175 -6.07 5.79 -9.20
N ARG A 176 -5.06 5.07 -9.70
CA ARG A 176 -5.13 4.47 -11.04
C ARG A 176 -6.24 3.43 -11.14
N HIS A 177 -6.43 2.59 -10.13
CA HIS A 177 -7.55 1.65 -10.08
C HIS A 177 -8.90 2.37 -10.12
N ALA A 178 -9.04 3.44 -9.33
CA ALA A 178 -10.23 4.29 -9.33
C ALA A 178 -10.52 4.89 -10.72
N ILE A 179 -9.48 5.38 -11.41
CA ILE A 179 -9.62 5.95 -12.75
C ILE A 179 -10.06 4.91 -13.77
N VAL A 180 -9.42 3.73 -13.78
CA VAL A 180 -9.78 2.64 -14.70
C VAL A 180 -11.22 2.17 -14.49
N THR A 181 -11.72 2.24 -13.26
CA THR A 181 -13.11 1.89 -12.92
C THR A 181 -14.11 3.06 -13.02
N GLY A 182 -13.68 4.23 -13.52
CA GLY A 182 -14.54 5.40 -13.71
C GLY A 182 -14.97 6.10 -12.41
N ARG A 183 -14.25 5.87 -11.30
CA ARG A 183 -14.57 6.40 -9.96
C ARG A 183 -13.72 7.62 -9.57
N ALA A 184 -12.72 7.95 -10.38
CA ALA A 184 -11.90 9.16 -10.26
C ALA A 184 -11.43 9.58 -11.66
N GLU A 185 -11.04 10.84 -11.81
CA GLU A 185 -10.57 11.37 -13.11
C GLU A 185 -9.07 11.69 -13.12
N TYR A 186 -8.47 11.87 -11.93
CA TYR A 186 -7.10 12.33 -11.80
C TYR A 186 -6.37 11.64 -10.64
N ASN A 187 -5.07 11.43 -10.82
CA ASN A 187 -4.18 10.83 -9.84
C ASN A 187 -3.15 11.86 -9.36
N PRO A 188 -3.28 12.40 -8.14
CA PRO A 188 -2.35 13.40 -7.63
C PRO A 188 -1.01 12.81 -7.20
N ALA A 189 -0.92 11.50 -6.94
CA ALA A 189 0.25 10.92 -6.27
C ALA A 189 1.59 11.10 -7.00
N PRO A 190 1.69 10.97 -8.34
CA PRO A 190 2.94 11.19 -9.09
C PRO A 190 3.52 12.59 -8.87
N ASP A 191 2.66 13.61 -8.94
CA ASP A 191 3.04 15.03 -8.90
C ASP A 191 3.58 15.45 -7.53
N LEU A 192 3.19 14.73 -6.47
CA LEU A 192 3.71 14.95 -5.12
C LEU A 192 5.16 14.48 -4.92
N ALA A 193 5.78 13.82 -5.91
CA ALA A 193 7.16 13.34 -5.80
C ALA A 193 8.15 14.48 -5.52
N THR A 194 7.97 15.62 -6.17
CA THR A 194 8.88 16.78 -6.10
C THR A 194 8.69 17.59 -4.81
N ALA A 195 7.52 17.50 -4.19
CA ALA A 195 7.16 18.26 -3.00
C ALA A 195 7.52 17.56 -1.66
N LEU A 196 8.03 16.32 -1.73
CA LEU A 196 8.37 15.48 -0.58
C LEU A 196 9.88 15.23 -0.52
N ALA A 197 10.44 15.14 0.69
CA ALA A 197 11.84 14.79 0.86
C ALA A 197 12.14 13.42 0.25
N THR A 198 13.22 13.37 -0.52
CA THR A 198 13.72 12.13 -1.10
C THR A 198 14.66 11.47 -0.08
N PRO A 199 14.49 10.17 0.22
CA PRO A 199 15.45 9.44 1.03
C PRO A 199 16.83 9.48 0.37
N LYS A 200 17.87 9.83 1.13
CA LYS A 200 19.25 9.65 0.65
C LYS A 200 19.53 8.16 0.55
N LYS A 201 19.94 7.71 -0.63
CA LYS A 201 20.39 6.32 -0.83
C LYS A 201 21.70 6.14 -0.07
N THR A 202 21.63 5.49 1.08
CA THR A 202 22.83 5.04 1.80
C THR A 202 23.19 3.64 1.34
N HIS A 203 24.46 3.44 1.00
CA HIS A 203 24.99 2.11 0.75
C HIS A 203 25.11 1.37 2.09
N PHE A 204 24.94 0.04 2.07
CA PHE A 204 25.18 -0.75 3.26
C PHE A 204 26.65 -0.64 3.66
N PRO A 205 26.96 -0.52 4.97
CA PRO A 205 28.34 -0.57 5.43
C PRO A 205 29.04 -1.87 4.97
N PHE A 206 30.26 -1.73 4.47
CA PHE A 206 31.10 -2.78 3.93
C PHE A 206 32.56 -2.50 4.26
N LEU A 207 33.40 -3.54 4.22
CA LEU A 207 34.84 -3.43 4.40
C LEU A 207 35.56 -3.35 3.05
N THR A 208 36.66 -2.63 2.98
CA THR A 208 37.57 -2.67 1.83
C THR A 208 38.40 -3.97 1.82
N ALA A 209 39.07 -4.24 0.70
CA ALA A 209 39.92 -5.42 0.57
C ALA A 209 41.06 -5.45 1.61
N GLU A 210 41.61 -4.29 1.97
CA GLU A 210 42.69 -4.16 2.95
C GLU A 210 42.23 -4.41 4.40
N GLU A 211 40.94 -4.20 4.67
CA GLU A 211 40.34 -4.43 5.99
C GLU A 211 39.97 -5.91 6.22
N LEU A 212 39.72 -6.68 5.15
CA LEU A 212 39.32 -8.09 5.24
C LEU A 212 40.28 -8.98 6.05
N PRO A 213 41.62 -8.88 5.92
CA PRO A 213 42.54 -9.68 6.74
C PRO A 213 42.38 -9.46 8.26
N HIS A 214 42.02 -8.25 8.68
CA HIS A 214 41.75 -7.95 10.09
C HIS A 214 40.47 -8.64 10.55
N PHE A 215 39.39 -8.47 9.78
CA PHE A 215 38.11 -9.13 10.05
C PHE A 215 38.24 -10.66 10.10
N LEU A 216 39.02 -11.26 9.19
CA LEU A 216 39.28 -12.70 9.16
C LEU A 216 39.99 -13.20 10.42
N ARG A 217 40.97 -12.44 10.95
CA ARG A 217 41.64 -12.77 12.22
C ARG A 217 40.68 -12.69 13.40
N ASP A 218 39.86 -11.65 13.45
CA ASP A 218 38.86 -11.47 14.51
C ASP A 218 37.79 -12.58 14.45
N LEU A 219 37.33 -12.92 13.25
CA LEU A 219 36.37 -14.00 13.02
C LEU A 219 36.97 -15.36 13.40
N ALA A 220 38.25 -15.61 13.12
CA ALA A 220 38.95 -16.82 13.57
C ALA A 220 38.94 -16.93 15.11
N GLY A 221 39.06 -15.81 15.83
CA GLY A 221 38.95 -15.73 17.29
C GLY A 221 37.52 -15.83 17.85
N TYR A 222 36.47 -15.80 17.01
CA TYR A 222 35.08 -15.89 17.47
C TYR A 222 34.80 -17.24 18.16
N THR A 223 34.35 -17.18 19.42
CA THR A 223 34.08 -18.33 20.30
C THR A 223 32.60 -18.67 20.45
N GLY A 224 31.71 -17.98 19.73
CA GLY A 224 30.28 -18.28 19.75
C GLY A 224 29.91 -19.53 18.95
N SER A 225 28.70 -19.56 18.40
CA SER A 225 28.22 -20.74 17.67
C SER A 225 29.08 -21.02 16.43
N VAL A 226 29.60 -22.24 16.32
CA VAL A 226 30.34 -22.72 15.14
C VAL A 226 29.47 -22.60 13.89
N ILE A 227 28.18 -22.93 13.98
CA ILE A 227 27.23 -22.82 12.85
C ILE A 227 27.16 -21.37 12.33
N THR A 228 27.01 -20.37 13.22
CA THR A 228 26.92 -18.96 12.80
C THR A 228 28.26 -18.40 12.32
N LYS A 229 29.37 -18.89 12.88
CA LYS A 229 30.73 -18.58 12.43
C LYS A 229 30.94 -19.07 10.99
N THR A 230 30.71 -20.35 10.74
CA THR A 230 30.82 -20.96 9.42
C THR A 230 29.86 -20.32 8.41
N ALA A 231 28.63 -19.99 8.83
CA ALA A 231 27.68 -19.23 8.00
C ALA A 231 28.25 -17.86 7.57
N THR A 232 28.92 -17.16 8.49
CA THR A 232 29.55 -15.86 8.22
C THR A 232 30.74 -15.99 7.27
N GLN A 233 31.51 -17.09 7.36
CA GLN A 233 32.60 -17.38 6.42
C GLN A 233 32.06 -17.71 5.03
N ILE A 234 31.06 -18.58 4.92
CA ILE A 234 30.49 -19.00 3.63
C ILE A 234 29.84 -17.81 2.92
N ILE A 235 29.06 -16.97 3.61
CA ILE A 235 28.41 -15.82 2.97
C ILE A 235 29.43 -14.79 2.45
N MET A 236 30.55 -14.64 3.15
CA MET A 236 31.65 -13.77 2.74
C MET A 236 32.36 -14.33 1.49
N LEU A 237 32.58 -15.64 1.42
CA LEU A 237 33.25 -16.32 0.30
C LEU A 237 32.37 -16.53 -0.94
N THR A 238 31.05 -16.53 -0.78
CA THR A 238 30.11 -16.84 -1.89
C THR A 238 29.19 -15.68 -2.29
N GLY A 239 29.03 -14.65 -1.45
CA GLY A 239 28.17 -13.49 -1.74
C GLY A 239 26.67 -13.80 -1.85
N VAL A 240 26.26 -15.02 -1.47
CA VAL A 240 24.85 -15.44 -1.44
C VAL A 240 24.04 -14.57 -0.50
N ARG A 241 22.73 -14.47 -0.72
CA ARG A 241 21.88 -13.70 0.19
C ARG A 241 21.74 -14.44 1.52
N THR A 242 21.61 -13.71 2.61
CA THR A 242 21.41 -14.30 3.94
C THR A 242 20.20 -15.24 3.98
N GLN A 243 19.13 -14.94 3.24
CA GLN A 243 17.97 -15.83 3.14
C GLN A 243 18.32 -17.15 2.42
N GLU A 244 19.14 -17.10 1.37
CA GLU A 244 19.56 -18.27 0.60
C GLU A 244 20.46 -19.17 1.46
N LEU A 245 21.46 -18.58 2.13
CA LEU A 245 22.34 -19.26 3.07
C LEU A 245 21.57 -19.99 4.18
N ARG A 246 20.65 -19.29 4.84
CA ARG A 246 19.92 -19.82 6.00
C ARG A 246 19.13 -21.08 5.69
N PHE A 247 18.62 -21.19 4.47
CA PHE A 247 17.79 -22.29 4.04
C PHE A 247 18.57 -23.32 3.20
N ALA A 248 19.90 -23.27 3.21
CA ALA A 248 20.73 -24.28 2.56
C ALA A 248 20.42 -25.67 3.13
N ARG A 249 20.12 -26.63 2.26
CA ARG A 249 19.89 -28.03 2.61
C ARG A 249 21.10 -28.87 2.22
N TRP A 250 21.33 -29.97 2.93
CA TRP A 250 22.43 -30.88 2.58
C TRP A 250 22.24 -31.54 1.21
N GLU A 251 20.99 -31.82 0.82
CA GLU A 251 20.65 -32.40 -0.48
C GLU A 251 20.96 -31.48 -1.67
N ASP A 252 21.06 -30.18 -1.42
CA ASP A 252 21.35 -29.15 -2.43
C ASP A 252 22.85 -28.98 -2.70
N ILE A 253 23.72 -29.66 -1.93
CA ILE A 253 25.18 -29.50 -1.98
C ILE A 253 25.81 -30.73 -2.62
N ASN A 254 26.40 -30.52 -3.80
CA ASN A 254 27.17 -31.54 -4.51
C ASN A 254 28.67 -31.33 -4.27
N PHE A 255 29.23 -32.12 -3.36
CA PHE A 255 30.65 -32.06 -3.00
C PHE A 255 31.57 -32.51 -4.15
N GLU A 256 31.15 -33.49 -4.96
CA GLU A 256 31.94 -34.00 -6.09
C GLU A 256 32.08 -32.96 -7.20
N LYS A 257 30.96 -32.33 -7.58
CA LYS A 257 30.92 -31.28 -8.59
C LYS A 257 31.33 -29.91 -8.06
N ARG A 258 31.46 -29.77 -6.74
CA ARG A 258 31.71 -28.51 -6.03
C ARG A 258 30.68 -27.44 -6.36
N LEU A 259 29.41 -27.84 -6.42
CA LEU A 259 28.28 -26.95 -6.70
C LEU A 259 27.26 -26.98 -5.57
N TRP A 260 26.77 -25.81 -5.19
CA TRP A 260 25.62 -25.65 -4.33
C TRP A 260 24.45 -25.08 -5.15
N GLU A 261 23.38 -25.85 -5.27
CA GLU A 261 22.18 -25.47 -6.04
C GLU A 261 21.12 -24.89 -5.11
N ILE A 262 20.85 -23.59 -5.22
CA ILE A 262 19.85 -22.90 -4.41
C ILE A 262 18.49 -23.02 -5.11
N PRO A 263 17.50 -23.70 -4.51
CA PRO A 263 16.21 -23.95 -5.16
C PRO A 263 15.42 -22.67 -5.44
N ALA A 264 14.61 -22.69 -6.50
CA ALA A 264 13.72 -21.60 -6.88
C ALA A 264 12.77 -21.17 -5.75
N GLU A 265 12.36 -22.10 -4.89
CA GLU A 265 11.42 -21.89 -3.78
C GLU A 265 11.99 -20.97 -2.68
N VAL A 266 13.30 -21.05 -2.46
CA VAL A 266 14.03 -20.19 -1.50
C VAL A 266 14.34 -18.82 -2.15
N MET A 267 14.36 -18.77 -3.48
CA MET A 267 14.73 -17.60 -4.26
C MET A 267 13.60 -16.59 -4.42
N LYS A 268 13.90 -15.32 -4.13
CA LYS A 268 12.97 -14.18 -4.32
C LYS A 268 12.48 -14.03 -5.78
N MET A 269 13.25 -14.54 -6.76
CA MET A 269 12.95 -14.45 -8.19
C MET A 269 12.44 -15.76 -8.80
N LYS A 270 12.15 -16.79 -7.98
CA LYS A 270 11.62 -18.11 -8.41
C LYS A 270 12.44 -18.77 -9.53
N ARG A 271 13.77 -18.64 -9.48
CA ARG A 271 14.70 -19.29 -10.41
C ARG A 271 15.83 -19.93 -9.61
N PRO A 272 16.27 -21.16 -9.93
CA PRO A 272 17.41 -21.77 -9.27
C PRO A 272 18.69 -20.92 -9.48
N HIS A 273 19.57 -20.95 -8.49
CA HIS A 273 20.86 -20.27 -8.53
C HIS A 273 21.96 -21.27 -8.19
N ILE A 274 22.93 -21.43 -9.08
CA ILE A 274 24.06 -22.34 -8.89
C ILE A 274 25.24 -21.52 -8.37
N VAL A 275 25.83 -21.99 -7.26
CA VAL A 275 26.98 -21.35 -6.61
C VAL A 275 28.12 -22.36 -6.57
N PRO A 276 29.24 -22.12 -7.27
CA PRO A 276 30.42 -22.95 -7.14
C PRO A 276 31.08 -22.73 -5.81
N MET A 277 31.71 -23.79 -5.34
CA MET A 277 32.39 -23.82 -4.06
C MET A 277 33.89 -23.85 -4.31
N SER A 278 34.61 -22.87 -3.75
CA SER A 278 36.05 -22.98 -3.59
C SER A 278 36.40 -24.09 -2.60
N ASP A 279 37.68 -24.50 -2.55
CA ASP A 279 38.13 -25.51 -1.58
C ASP A 279 37.76 -25.12 -0.14
N GLN A 280 37.92 -23.84 0.21
CA GLN A 280 37.56 -23.33 1.53
C GLN A 280 36.05 -23.45 1.82
N VAL A 281 35.20 -23.21 0.83
CA VAL A 281 33.74 -23.36 1.01
C VAL A 281 33.35 -24.82 1.21
N VAL A 282 33.98 -25.73 0.45
CA VAL A 282 33.80 -27.18 0.61
C VAL A 282 34.18 -27.63 2.02
N GLU A 283 35.39 -27.27 2.48
CA GLU A 283 35.87 -27.59 3.83
C GLU A 283 34.94 -27.04 4.93
N LEU A 284 34.43 -25.82 4.75
CA LEU A 284 33.48 -25.22 5.70
C LEU A 284 32.17 -26.01 5.78
N PHE A 285 31.62 -26.46 4.64
CA PHE A 285 30.45 -27.34 4.65
C PHE A 285 30.77 -28.70 5.28
N GLU A 286 31.87 -29.34 4.91
CA GLU A 286 32.26 -30.63 5.48
C GLU A 286 32.44 -30.56 7.01
N SER A 287 33.01 -29.46 7.52
CA SER A 287 33.19 -29.22 8.96
C SER A 287 31.87 -29.21 9.75
N LEU A 288 30.74 -28.84 9.11
CA LEU A 288 29.42 -28.83 9.73
C LEU A 288 28.71 -30.18 9.65
N LYS A 289 29.10 -31.06 8.73
CA LYS A 289 28.41 -32.34 8.48
C LYS A 289 28.33 -33.23 9.73
N PRO A 290 29.36 -33.34 10.60
CA PRO A 290 29.25 -34.07 11.87
C PRO A 290 28.29 -33.44 12.88
N ILE A 291 27.99 -32.14 12.75
CA ILE A 291 27.19 -31.37 13.71
C ILE A 291 25.72 -31.32 13.27
N THR A 292 25.46 -31.08 11.99
CA THR A 292 24.12 -30.82 11.46
C THR A 292 23.70 -31.76 10.33
N GLY A 293 24.52 -32.73 9.94
CA GLY A 293 24.25 -33.68 8.85
C GLY A 293 23.04 -34.60 9.06
N LEU A 294 22.56 -34.73 10.30
CA LEU A 294 21.34 -35.49 10.63
C LEU A 294 20.04 -34.69 10.39
N TYR A 295 20.14 -33.38 10.16
CA TYR A 295 18.98 -32.52 9.90
C TYR A 295 18.91 -32.15 8.41
N PRO A 296 17.74 -31.75 7.88
CA PRO A 296 17.65 -31.34 6.47
C PRO A 296 18.49 -30.10 6.14
N LEU A 297 18.59 -29.15 7.09
CA LEU A 297 19.26 -27.86 6.91
C LEU A 297 20.71 -27.91 7.37
N VAL A 298 21.59 -27.24 6.62
CA VAL A 298 23.00 -27.05 7.01
C VAL A 298 23.11 -26.17 8.25
N PHE A 299 22.38 -25.05 8.26
CA PHE A 299 22.45 -24.02 9.31
C PHE A 299 21.22 -24.03 10.20
N VAL A 300 21.16 -25.01 11.11
CA VAL A 300 20.03 -25.19 12.03
C VAL A 300 20.00 -24.14 13.16
N GLY A 301 18.79 -23.81 13.61
CA GLY A 301 18.56 -22.92 14.73
C GLY A 301 18.96 -23.54 16.07
N ARG A 302 19.40 -22.69 17.01
CA ARG A 302 19.83 -23.13 18.35
C ARG A 302 18.71 -23.80 19.16
N ASN A 303 17.51 -23.24 19.10
CA ASN A 303 16.36 -23.67 19.91
C ASN A 303 15.49 -24.71 19.20
N ASP A 304 15.47 -24.67 17.87
CA ASP A 304 14.66 -25.54 17.03
C ASP A 304 15.49 -25.91 15.80
N ARG A 305 15.89 -27.19 15.75
CA ARG A 305 16.77 -27.71 14.71
C ARG A 305 16.07 -27.94 13.37
N MET A 306 14.73 -27.87 13.35
CA MET A 306 13.93 -27.91 12.12
C MET A 306 13.80 -26.53 11.47
N LYS A 307 14.20 -25.47 12.17
CA LYS A 307 14.22 -24.10 11.66
C LYS A 307 15.65 -23.68 11.36
N PRO A 308 15.86 -22.75 10.41
CA PRO A 308 17.19 -22.22 10.15
C PRO A 308 17.63 -21.27 11.28
N ILE A 309 18.93 -20.93 11.31
CA ILE A 309 19.44 -19.81 12.11
C ILE A 309 18.66 -18.51 11.84
N SER A 310 18.74 -17.50 12.70
CA SER A 310 17.99 -16.24 12.51
C SER A 310 18.51 -15.43 11.33
N LYS A 311 17.68 -14.53 10.78
CA LYS A 311 18.11 -13.61 9.70
C LYS A 311 19.18 -12.62 10.19
N GLU A 312 19.25 -12.41 11.49
CA GLU A 312 20.20 -11.53 12.17
C GLU A 312 21.50 -12.25 12.55
N SER A 313 21.58 -13.58 12.46
CA SER A 313 22.70 -14.34 13.04
C SER A 313 24.08 -13.90 12.52
N VAL A 314 24.21 -13.64 11.21
CA VAL A 314 25.45 -13.11 10.62
C VAL A 314 25.75 -11.69 11.14
N ASN A 315 24.75 -10.82 11.19
CA ASN A 315 24.94 -9.45 11.71
C ASN A 315 25.28 -9.45 13.20
N GLN A 316 24.78 -10.41 13.98
CA GLN A 316 25.14 -10.57 15.39
C GLN A 316 26.61 -10.97 15.55
N VAL A 317 27.13 -11.88 14.70
CA VAL A 317 28.57 -12.20 14.69
C VAL A 317 29.38 -10.93 14.39
N ILE A 318 29.02 -10.19 13.35
CA ILE A 318 29.68 -8.93 12.96
C ILE A 318 29.66 -7.90 14.10
N GLU A 319 28.51 -7.76 14.78
CA GLU A 319 28.36 -6.85 15.91
C GLU A 319 29.22 -7.27 17.11
N LEU A 320 29.23 -8.56 17.45
CA LEU A 320 30.05 -9.11 18.55
C LEU A 320 31.55 -8.96 18.30
N LEU A 321 31.98 -8.98 17.03
CA LEU A 321 33.36 -8.72 16.63
C LEU A 321 33.72 -7.22 16.61
N GLY A 322 32.78 -6.32 16.94
CA GLY A 322 33.03 -4.87 17.02
C GLY A 322 32.86 -4.12 15.69
N TYR A 323 32.31 -4.76 14.65
CA TYR A 323 32.14 -4.17 13.32
C TYR A 323 30.74 -3.56 13.09
N LYS A 324 29.97 -3.33 14.15
CA LYS A 324 28.64 -2.72 14.08
C LYS A 324 28.70 -1.35 13.39
N GLY A 325 27.89 -1.17 12.35
CA GLY A 325 27.85 0.08 11.57
C GLY A 325 28.98 0.24 10.55
N ARG A 326 30.00 -0.64 10.57
CA ARG A 326 31.08 -0.71 9.56
C ARG A 326 30.87 -1.83 8.55
N LEU A 327 30.26 -2.93 8.97
CA LEU A 327 29.98 -4.08 8.12
C LEU A 327 28.56 -4.60 8.38
N THR A 328 27.95 -5.18 7.35
CA THR A 328 26.72 -5.96 7.45
C THR A 328 26.87 -7.22 6.62
N GLY A 329 26.04 -8.24 6.87
CA GLY A 329 26.03 -9.45 6.03
C GLY A 329 25.77 -9.16 4.55
N HIS A 330 25.04 -8.07 4.23
CA HIS A 330 24.87 -7.62 2.85
C HIS A 330 26.10 -6.86 2.31
N GLY A 331 26.87 -6.23 3.20
CA GLY A 331 28.12 -5.55 2.89
C GLY A 331 29.15 -6.48 2.26
N PHE A 332 29.23 -7.75 2.68
CA PHE A 332 30.13 -8.73 2.06
C PHE A 332 29.92 -8.90 0.56
N ARG A 333 28.65 -8.90 0.11
CA ARG A 333 28.34 -8.99 -1.32
C ARG A 333 28.83 -7.75 -2.08
N HIS A 334 28.79 -6.58 -1.44
CA HIS A 334 29.34 -5.38 -2.04
C HIS A 334 30.87 -5.45 -2.11
N THR A 335 31.54 -5.83 -1.02
CA THR A 335 32.99 -6.04 -1.00
C THR A 335 33.43 -7.03 -2.09
N MET A 336 32.77 -8.19 -2.19
CA MET A 336 33.05 -9.18 -3.23
C MET A 336 32.85 -8.63 -4.64
N SER A 337 31.73 -7.95 -4.88
CA SER A 337 31.44 -7.36 -6.20
C SER A 337 32.50 -6.34 -6.59
N THR A 338 32.91 -5.47 -5.66
CA THR A 338 33.98 -4.49 -5.87
C THR A 338 35.30 -5.17 -6.23
N ILE A 339 35.74 -6.13 -5.42
CA ILE A 339 37.01 -6.86 -5.66
C ILE A 339 36.99 -7.56 -7.02
N LEU A 340 35.91 -8.28 -7.36
CA LEU A 340 35.83 -8.99 -8.64
C LEU A 340 35.80 -8.03 -9.84
N HIS A 341 35.19 -6.85 -9.70
CA HIS A 341 35.25 -5.83 -10.76
C HIS A 341 36.65 -5.24 -10.92
N GLU A 342 37.34 -4.97 -9.82
CA GLU A 342 38.71 -4.44 -9.83
C GLU A 342 39.71 -5.44 -10.44
N GLU A 343 39.51 -6.73 -10.20
CA GLU A 343 40.28 -7.82 -10.82
C GLU A 343 39.88 -8.10 -12.28
N GLY A 344 38.93 -7.35 -12.84
CA GLY A 344 38.58 -7.43 -14.26
C GLY A 344 37.69 -8.62 -14.63
N PHE A 345 37.01 -9.25 -13.67
CA PHE A 345 36.04 -10.31 -13.97
C PHE A 345 34.84 -9.75 -14.73
N ASN A 346 34.20 -10.61 -15.52
CA ASN A 346 33.05 -10.24 -16.33
C ASN A 346 31.88 -9.76 -15.45
N SER A 347 31.44 -8.52 -15.64
CA SER A 347 30.32 -7.92 -14.91
C SER A 347 29.04 -8.76 -14.99
N ALA A 348 28.80 -9.45 -16.10
CA ALA A 348 27.66 -10.33 -16.24
C ALA A 348 27.73 -11.52 -15.26
N TRP A 349 28.91 -11.99 -14.87
CA TRP A 349 29.05 -13.07 -13.87
C TRP A 349 28.89 -12.53 -12.44
N ILE A 350 29.42 -11.34 -12.17
CA ILE A 350 29.34 -10.68 -10.85
C ILE A 350 27.88 -10.27 -10.53
N GLU A 351 27.17 -9.72 -11.51
CA GLU A 351 25.80 -9.22 -11.33
C GLU A 351 24.73 -10.29 -11.55
N SER A 352 25.03 -11.35 -12.31
CA SER A 352 24.05 -12.39 -12.59
C SER A 352 23.86 -13.30 -11.39
N PRO A 353 22.62 -13.50 -10.94
CA PRO A 353 22.30 -14.51 -9.93
C PRO A 353 22.31 -15.95 -10.51
N ARG A 354 23.04 -16.21 -11.61
CA ARG A 354 22.99 -17.51 -12.30
C ARG A 354 24.26 -18.34 -12.16
N ILE A 355 25.44 -17.74 -12.15
CA ILE A 355 26.70 -18.46 -12.25
C ILE A 355 27.77 -17.52 -11.71
N ILE A 356 28.26 -17.78 -10.49
CA ILE A 356 29.72 -17.74 -10.33
C ILE A 356 30.22 -19.10 -10.78
#